data_AF-A0A8H4VU79-F1
#
_entry.id   AF-A0A8H4VU79-F1
#
_cell.length_a   1.000
_cell.length_b   1.000
_cell.length_c   1.000
_cell.angle_alpha   90.00
_cell.angle_beta   90.00
_cell.angle_gamma   90.00
#
_symmetry.space_group_name_H-M   'P 1'
#
loop_
_entity.id
_entity.type
_entity.pdbx_description
1 polymer ?
#
loop_
_entity_poly.entity_id
_entity_poly.type
_entity_poly.pdbx_seq_one_letter_code
_entity_poly.pdbx_strand_id
1 'polypeptide(L)'
;MSFVRRALVVSSRTRGVFAAQRRAASSSHGHEDHQHHHQDSTVYPAETFGSPFWRNVALAGLATAAFFKLAPEAGDDVYLTRWIALYTAPRDYWLSLNAKHTAQQAEASADTMLVNDAERPSYRRFSYPQALEQASPFLNQVGMNVDMSGVVPRK
;
A
#
# COMPACT_ATOMS: atom_id res chain seq x y z
N MET A 1 -35.07 3.05 35.11
CA MET A 1 -35.34 3.25 33.67
C MET A 1 -34.21 4.08 33.09
N SER A 2 -33.30 3.48 32.31
CA SER A 2 -32.69 4.05 31.10
C SER A 2 -31.36 3.32 30.81
N PHE A 3 -31.24 2.85 29.58
CA PHE A 3 -30.28 1.84 29.13
C PHE A 3 -29.06 2.51 28.48
N VAL A 4 -27.86 2.23 28.97
CA VAL A 4 -26.62 2.56 28.25
C VAL A 4 -26.35 1.44 27.26
N ARG A 5 -26.75 1.63 25.99
CA ARG A 5 -26.37 0.76 24.88
C ARG A 5 -25.03 1.22 24.32
N ARG A 6 -23.94 0.63 24.81
CA ARG A 6 -22.61 0.74 24.20
C ARG A 6 -22.55 -0.18 22.99
N ALA A 7 -22.79 0.36 21.80
CA ALA A 7 -22.61 -0.38 20.55
C ALA A 7 -21.11 -0.50 20.25
N LEU A 8 -20.56 -1.71 20.36
CA LEU A 8 -19.26 -2.03 19.80
C LEU A 8 -19.44 -2.17 18.28
N VAL A 9 -19.02 -1.15 17.53
CA VAL A 9 -18.86 -1.27 16.08
C VAL A 9 -17.64 -2.16 15.85
N VAL A 10 -17.88 -3.47 15.76
CA VAL A 10 -16.90 -4.38 15.17
C VAL A 10 -16.87 -4.05 13.68
N SER A 11 -15.83 -3.34 13.26
CA SER A 11 -15.47 -3.19 11.85
C SER A 11 -15.24 -4.59 11.28
N SER A 12 -16.25 -5.15 10.60
CA SER A 12 -16.06 -6.29 9.73
C SER A 12 -15.17 -5.85 8.57
N ARG A 13 -13.85 -6.05 8.72
CA ARG A 13 -12.92 -5.98 7.59
C ARG A 13 -13.41 -7.00 6.57
N THR A 14 -14.06 -6.55 5.51
CA THR A 14 -14.26 -7.35 4.31
C THR A 14 -12.86 -7.65 3.78
N ARG A 15 -12.34 -8.83 4.12
CA ARG A 15 -11.14 -9.38 3.48
C ARG A 15 -11.45 -9.41 2.00
N GLY A 16 -10.73 -8.61 1.22
CA GLY A 16 -10.73 -8.73 -0.23
C GLY A 16 -10.47 -10.19 -0.55
N VAL A 17 -11.42 -10.82 -1.25
CA VAL A 17 -11.22 -12.13 -1.83
C VAL A 17 -10.16 -11.91 -2.90
N PHE A 18 -8.89 -12.03 -2.54
CA PHE A 18 -7.85 -12.26 -3.52
C PHE A 18 -8.28 -13.54 -4.23
N ALA A 19 -8.66 -13.40 -5.51
CA ALA A 19 -8.77 -14.55 -6.39
C ALA A 19 -7.39 -15.20 -6.39
N ALA A 20 -7.24 -16.22 -5.55
CA ALA A 20 -6.07 -17.06 -5.55
C ALA A 20 -6.00 -17.67 -6.95
N GLN A 21 -5.10 -17.11 -7.76
CA GLN A 21 -4.71 -17.65 -9.04
C GLN A 21 -4.23 -19.07 -8.76
N ARG A 22 -5.12 -20.04 -8.99
CA ARG A 22 -4.79 -21.47 -8.94
C ARG A 22 -3.75 -21.68 -10.03
N ARG A 23 -2.47 -21.65 -9.66
CA ARG A 23 -1.46 -22.37 -10.44
C ARG A 23 -1.86 -23.83 -10.34
N ALA A 24 -2.51 -24.32 -11.39
CA ALA A 24 -2.60 -25.74 -11.64
C ALA A 24 -1.16 -26.23 -11.83
N ALA A 25 -0.53 -26.64 -10.74
CA ALA A 25 0.63 -27.51 -10.81
C ALA A 25 0.10 -28.84 -11.35
N SER A 26 0.25 -29.03 -12.67
CA SER A 26 -0.02 -30.30 -13.31
C SER A 26 0.87 -31.36 -12.66
N SER A 27 0.21 -32.35 -12.09
CA SER A 27 0.76 -33.61 -11.64
C SER A 27 1.77 -34.17 -12.65
N SER A 28 2.87 -34.71 -12.11
CA SER A 28 3.84 -35.57 -12.77
C SER A 28 3.22 -36.46 -13.86
N HIS A 29 3.50 -36.14 -15.12
CA HIS A 29 3.18 -36.99 -16.25
C HIS A 29 4.31 -38.01 -16.41
N GLY A 30 3.99 -39.29 -16.22
CA GLY A 30 4.87 -40.39 -16.57
C GLY A 30 5.13 -40.41 -18.07
N HIS A 31 6.37 -40.66 -18.46
CA HIS A 31 6.76 -40.87 -19.84
C HIS A 31 6.33 -42.28 -20.27
N GLU A 32 5.14 -42.40 -20.86
CA GLU A 32 4.78 -43.56 -21.67
C GLU A 32 5.02 -43.20 -23.15
N ASP A 33 6.10 -43.78 -23.69
CA ASP A 33 6.47 -43.75 -25.09
C ASP A 33 5.40 -44.40 -25.96
N HIS A 34 4.59 -43.59 -26.63
CA HIS A 34 3.83 -44.02 -27.81
C HIS A 34 4.00 -43.00 -28.93
N GLN A 35 5.00 -43.24 -29.78
CA GLN A 35 5.13 -42.61 -31.10
C GLN A 35 3.96 -43.03 -31.99
N HIS A 36 2.83 -42.33 -31.86
CA HIS A 36 1.83 -42.30 -32.90
C HIS A 36 2.22 -41.21 -33.89
N HIS A 37 2.75 -41.64 -35.04
CA HIS A 37 2.82 -40.81 -36.24
C HIS A 37 1.40 -40.42 -36.66
N HIS A 38 0.88 -39.34 -36.09
CA HIS A 38 -0.25 -38.63 -36.67
C HIS A 38 0.26 -37.99 -37.96
N GLN A 39 0.05 -38.69 -39.08
CA GLN A 39 0.10 -38.07 -40.39
C GLN A 39 -0.94 -36.95 -40.38
N ASP A 40 -0.47 -35.71 -40.43
CA ASP A 40 -1.31 -34.53 -40.53
C ASP A 40 -2.07 -34.59 -41.86
N SER A 41 -3.31 -35.09 -41.80
CA SER A 41 -4.22 -35.23 -42.95
C SER A 41 -5.07 -33.98 -43.17
N THR A 42 -4.74 -32.87 -42.48
CA THR A 42 -5.45 -31.61 -42.65
C THR A 42 -5.06 -30.97 -43.97
N VAL A 43 -5.95 -31.09 -44.95
CA VAL A 43 -5.84 -30.35 -46.22
C VAL A 43 -6.20 -28.90 -45.94
N TYR A 44 -5.20 -28.05 -45.76
CA TYR A 44 -5.39 -26.61 -45.62
C TYR A 44 -5.83 -26.02 -46.97
N PRO A 45 -6.97 -25.31 -47.04
CA PRO A 45 -7.35 -24.60 -48.25
C PRO A 45 -6.31 -23.51 -48.54
N ALA A 46 -5.99 -23.30 -49.82
CA ALA A 46 -5.04 -22.27 -50.22
C ALA A 46 -5.51 -20.89 -49.72
N GLU A 47 -4.74 -20.28 -48.83
CA GLU A 47 -5.07 -18.97 -48.27
C GLU A 47 -4.88 -17.89 -49.34
N THR A 48 -6.01 -17.44 -49.90
CA THR A 48 -6.06 -16.29 -50.81
C THR A 48 -6.37 -15.01 -50.04
N PHE A 49 -5.99 -13.85 -50.59
CA PHE A 49 -6.29 -12.53 -50.01
C PHE A 49 -7.80 -12.24 -49.86
N GLY A 50 -8.67 -13.06 -50.44
CA GLY A 50 -10.13 -13.02 -50.24
C GLY A 50 -10.65 -13.86 -49.06
N SER A 51 -9.79 -14.52 -48.29
CA SER A 51 -10.23 -15.36 -47.18
C SER A 51 -10.90 -14.53 -46.07
N PRO A 52 -11.78 -15.13 -45.24
CA PRO A 52 -12.45 -14.42 -44.15
C PRO A 52 -11.48 -13.71 -43.19
N PHE A 53 -10.28 -14.26 -43.01
CA PHE A 53 -9.22 -13.66 -42.23
C PHE A 53 -8.76 -12.32 -42.81
N TRP A 54 -8.35 -12.28 -44.08
CA TRP A 54 -7.88 -11.06 -44.75
C TRP A 54 -8.97 -10.01 -44.91
N ARG A 55 -10.22 -10.44 -45.13
CA ARG A 55 -11.38 -9.54 -45.12
C ARG A 55 -11.55 -8.86 -43.76
N ASN A 56 -11.46 -9.62 -42.67
CA ASN A 56 -11.59 -9.07 -41.32
C ASN A 56 -10.42 -8.12 -41.00
N VAL A 57 -9.21 -8.43 -41.44
CA VAL A 57 -8.03 -7.55 -41.29
C VAL A 57 -8.22 -6.24 -42.07
N ALA A 58 -8.70 -6.30 -43.32
CA ALA A 58 -8.99 -5.12 -44.12
C ALA A 58 -10.09 -4.26 -43.50
N LEU A 59 -11.18 -4.89 -43.03
CA LEU A 59 -12.27 -4.20 -42.33
C LEU A 59 -11.80 -3.57 -41.02
N ALA A 60 -10.97 -4.27 -40.24
CA ALA A 60 -10.38 -3.74 -39.03
C ALA A 60 -9.49 -2.52 -39.33
N GLY A 61 -8.61 -2.62 -40.34
CA GLY A 61 -7.76 -1.51 -40.75
C GLY A 61 -8.56 -0.28 -41.23
N LEU A 62 -9.63 -0.50 -42.01
CA LEU A 62 -10.51 0.56 -42.47
C LEU A 62 -11.30 1.17 -41.30
N ALA A 63 -11.78 0.36 -40.37
CA ALA A 63 -12.45 0.81 -39.16
C ALA A 63 -11.50 1.65 -38.28
N THR A 64 -10.24 1.24 -38.12
CA THR A 64 -9.23 2.02 -37.39
C THR A 64 -8.94 3.35 -38.08
N ALA A 65 -8.75 3.36 -39.40
CA ALA A 65 -8.53 4.60 -40.14
C ALA A 65 -9.74 5.55 -40.06
N ALA A 66 -10.96 5.02 -40.17
CA ALA A 66 -12.19 5.77 -39.99
C ALA A 66 -12.32 6.32 -38.57
N PHE A 67 -11.98 5.52 -37.56
CA PHE A 67 -11.97 5.94 -36.17
C PHE A 67 -11.02 7.11 -35.96
N PHE A 68 -9.77 7.06 -36.45
CA PHE A 68 -8.85 8.20 -36.28
C PHE A 68 -9.26 9.46 -37.05
N LYS A 69 -9.94 9.33 -38.19
CA LYS A 69 -10.37 10.48 -39.00
C LYS A 69 -11.67 11.12 -38.50
N LEU A 70 -12.55 10.33 -37.91
CA LEU A 70 -13.87 10.76 -37.41
C LEU A 70 -13.93 10.78 -35.88
N ALA A 71 -12.82 10.52 -35.19
CA ALA A 71 -12.77 10.56 -33.74
C ALA A 71 -13.15 11.98 -33.28
N PRO A 72 -14.20 12.12 -32.47
CA PRO A 72 -14.57 13.40 -31.89
C PRO A 72 -13.44 13.91 -31.01
N GLU A 73 -13.20 15.22 -31.04
CA GLU A 73 -12.21 15.82 -30.16
C GLU A 73 -12.67 15.73 -28.70
N ALA A 74 -11.74 15.79 -27.75
CA ALA A 74 -12.02 15.60 -26.33
C ALA A 74 -13.01 16.62 -25.72
N GLY A 75 -13.42 17.65 -26.49
CA GLY A 75 -14.40 18.66 -26.11
C GLY A 75 -15.76 18.56 -26.82
N ASP A 76 -15.96 17.61 -27.74
CA ASP A 76 -17.24 17.50 -28.47
C ASP A 76 -18.34 16.88 -27.58
N ASP A 77 -19.53 17.51 -27.56
CA ASP A 77 -20.74 17.00 -26.88
C ASP A 77 -21.37 15.86 -27.69
N VAL A 78 -20.67 14.73 -27.73
CA VAL A 78 -21.16 13.50 -28.37
C VAL A 78 -22.21 12.86 -27.48
N TYR A 79 -23.30 12.39 -28.09
CA TYR A 79 -24.42 11.74 -27.38
C TYR A 79 -23.96 10.65 -26.39
N LEU A 80 -23.00 9.82 -26.79
CA LEU A 80 -22.46 8.76 -25.95
C LEU A 80 -21.68 9.32 -24.74
N THR A 81 -20.81 10.31 -24.96
CA THR A 81 -20.05 10.96 -23.89
C THR A 81 -20.98 11.65 -22.90
N ARG A 82 -22.02 12.33 -23.37
CA ARG A 82 -23.07 12.94 -22.53
C ARG A 82 -23.85 11.91 -21.74
N TRP A 83 -24.22 10.79 -22.37
CA TRP A 83 -24.93 9.70 -21.69
C TRP A 83 -24.06 9.08 -20.59
N ILE A 84 -22.77 8.87 -20.85
CA ILE A 84 -21.82 8.41 -19.83
C ILE A 84 -21.70 9.45 -18.71
N ALA A 85 -21.60 10.75 -19.05
CA ALA A 85 -21.48 11.84 -18.08
C ALA A 85 -22.67 11.95 -17.12
N LEU A 86 -23.88 11.54 -17.53
CA LEU A 86 -25.07 11.52 -16.65
C LEU A 86 -24.97 10.51 -15.50
N TYR A 87 -24.21 9.43 -15.69
CA TYR A 87 -24.07 8.36 -14.70
C TYR A 87 -22.71 8.36 -13.98
N THR A 88 -21.76 9.20 -14.40
CA THR A 88 -20.47 9.34 -13.74
C THR A 88 -20.50 10.48 -12.74
N ALA A 89 -19.79 10.30 -11.62
CA ALA A 89 -19.65 11.38 -10.65
C ALA A 89 -18.82 12.53 -11.24
N PRO A 90 -19.20 13.80 -11.00
CA PRO A 90 -18.50 14.94 -11.56
C PRO A 90 -17.06 15.02 -11.04
N ARG A 91 -16.18 15.64 -11.82
CA ARG A 91 -14.74 15.79 -11.49
C ARG A 91 -14.53 16.41 -10.10
N ASP A 92 -15.30 17.44 -9.76
CA ASP A 92 -15.15 18.17 -8.49
C ASP A 92 -15.42 17.29 -7.27
N TYR A 93 -16.32 16.31 -7.40
CA TYR A 93 -16.57 15.33 -6.36
C TYR A 93 -15.30 14.52 -6.05
N TRP A 94 -14.66 13.97 -7.09
CA TRP A 94 -13.41 13.21 -6.95
C TRP A 94 -12.26 14.07 -6.44
N LEU A 95 -12.14 15.31 -6.92
CA LEU A 95 -11.15 16.24 -6.41
C LEU A 95 -11.33 16.51 -4.91
N SER A 96 -12.56 16.75 -4.46
CA SER A 96 -12.85 16.98 -3.05
C SER A 96 -12.59 15.73 -2.19
N LEU A 97 -12.89 14.55 -2.72
CA LEU A 97 -12.67 13.28 -2.02
C LEU A 97 -11.18 12.98 -1.89
N ASN A 98 -10.43 13.16 -2.97
CA ASN A 98 -8.98 12.98 -2.98
C ASN A 98 -8.31 13.98 -2.03
N ALA A 99 -8.71 15.25 -2.05
CA ALA A 99 -8.18 16.26 -1.13
C ALA A 99 -8.42 15.87 0.34
N LYS A 100 -9.63 15.41 0.67
CA LYS A 100 -9.94 14.91 2.03
C LYS A 100 -9.08 13.71 2.41
N HIS A 101 -8.94 12.75 1.51
CA HIS A 101 -8.12 11.56 1.76
C HIS A 101 -6.64 11.91 1.94
N THR A 102 -6.10 12.84 1.14
CA THR A 102 -4.73 13.33 1.29
C THR A 102 -4.53 14.00 2.64
N ALA A 103 -5.47 14.83 3.09
CA ALA A 103 -5.41 15.45 4.41
C ALA A 103 -5.44 14.41 5.55
N GLN A 104 -6.37 13.45 5.49
CA GLN A 104 -6.46 12.38 6.48
C GLN A 104 -5.21 11.50 6.51
N GLN A 105 -4.62 11.21 5.34
CA GLN A 105 -3.40 10.43 5.25
C GLN A 105 -2.20 11.18 5.84
N ALA A 106 -2.14 12.51 5.67
CA ALA A 106 -1.10 13.33 6.28
C ALA A 106 -1.22 13.30 7.81
N GLU A 107 -2.43 13.47 8.36
CA GLU A 107 -2.68 13.37 9.80
C GLU A 107 -2.29 11.99 10.35
N ALA A 108 -2.77 10.91 9.72
CA ALA A 108 -2.43 9.54 10.13
C ALA A 108 -0.92 9.26 10.07
N SER A 109 -0.21 9.85 9.09
CA SER A 109 1.24 9.73 9.00
C SER A 109 1.96 10.44 10.14
N ALA A 110 1.49 11.63 10.53
CA ALA A 110 2.04 12.40 11.64
C ALA A 110 1.84 11.68 12.97
N ASP A 111 0.66 11.12 13.21
CA ASP A 111 0.36 10.32 14.41
C ASP A 111 1.24 9.07 14.48
N THR A 112 1.45 8.42 13.34
CA THR A 112 2.33 7.25 13.26
C THR A 112 3.78 7.61 13.58
N MET A 113 4.27 8.75 13.08
CA MET A 113 5.60 9.26 13.43
C MET A 113 5.72 9.56 14.92
N LEU A 114 4.71 10.22 15.51
CA LEU A 114 4.70 10.54 16.94
C LEU A 114 4.77 9.30 17.83
N VAL A 115 4.07 8.22 17.46
CA VAL A 115 4.12 6.96 18.21
C VAL A 115 5.45 6.24 18.00
N ASN A 116 6.02 6.29 16.79
CA ASN A 116 7.30 5.65 16.50
C ASN A 116 8.49 6.36 17.16
N ASP A 117 8.45 7.69 17.23
CA ASP A 117 9.49 8.51 17.87
C ASP A 117 9.40 8.50 19.40
N ALA A 118 8.30 7.99 19.97
CA ALA A 118 8.10 7.92 21.40
C ALA A 118 9.06 6.92 22.05
N GLU A 119 10.17 7.42 22.59
CA GLU A 119 11.07 6.63 23.43
C GLU A 119 10.58 6.54 24.87
N ARG A 120 10.84 5.41 25.53
CA ARG A 120 10.63 5.31 26.97
C ARG A 120 11.61 6.25 27.66
N PRO A 121 11.17 7.06 28.64
CA PRO A 121 12.09 7.90 29.38
C PRO A 121 13.16 7.02 30.03
N SER A 122 14.43 7.38 29.85
CA SER A 122 15.52 6.65 30.48
C SER A 122 15.41 6.82 32.00
N TYR A 123 14.98 5.78 32.71
CA TYR A 123 14.99 5.79 34.17
C TYR A 123 16.24 5.04 34.65
N ARG A 124 17.02 5.66 35.52
CA ARG A 124 18.05 4.96 36.28
C ARG A 124 17.42 4.53 37.59
N ARG A 125 17.38 3.23 37.84
CA ARG A 125 16.94 2.70 39.13
C ARG A 125 18.06 2.90 40.14
N PHE A 126 17.90 3.86 41.04
CA PHE A 126 18.80 4.03 42.17
C PHE A 126 18.49 2.96 43.22
N SER A 127 19.39 2.01 43.41
CA SER A 127 19.28 1.05 44.53
C SER A 127 19.58 1.71 45.88
N TYR A 128 20.33 2.81 45.88
CA TYR A 128 20.71 3.56 47.07
C TYR A 128 20.34 5.04 46.95
N PRO A 129 19.11 5.43 47.34
CA PRO A 129 18.64 6.82 47.20
C PRO A 129 19.40 7.79 48.11
N GLN A 130 19.95 7.30 49.23
CA GLN A 130 20.77 8.08 50.15
C GLN A 130 22.08 8.61 49.52
N ALA A 131 22.52 8.09 48.37
CA ALA A 131 23.67 8.65 47.64
C ALA A 131 23.44 10.11 47.22
N LEU A 132 22.19 10.49 46.96
CA LEU A 132 21.83 11.86 46.60
C LEU A 132 22.10 12.84 47.75
N GLU A 133 22.03 12.36 48.99
CA GLU A 133 22.26 13.17 50.18
C GLU A 133 23.73 13.22 50.61
N GLN A 134 24.58 12.30 50.11
CA GLN A 134 26.01 12.25 50.44
C GLN A 134 26.81 13.44 49.89
N ALA A 135 26.28 14.17 48.90
CA ALA A 135 26.88 15.43 48.44
C ALA A 135 26.60 16.61 49.38
N SER A 136 25.75 16.43 50.40
CA SER A 136 25.45 17.47 51.38
C SER A 136 26.68 17.73 52.27
N PRO A 137 27.10 19.00 52.43
CA PRO A 137 28.17 19.37 53.35
C PRO A 137 27.92 18.92 54.80
N PHE A 138 26.66 18.69 55.16
CA PHE A 138 26.22 18.35 56.51
C PHE A 138 25.99 16.85 56.73
N LEU A 139 26.12 16.02 55.69
CA LEU A 139 25.85 14.57 55.74
C LEU A 139 27.09 13.76 55.36
N ASN A 140 28.26 14.24 55.80
CA ASN A 140 29.53 13.55 55.63
C ASN A 140 29.68 12.46 56.69
N GLN A 141 29.98 11.23 56.26
CA GLN A 141 30.35 10.19 57.23
C GLN A 141 31.65 10.55 57.95
N VAL A 142 31.78 10.09 59.18
CA VAL A 142 32.97 10.31 60.00
C VAL A 142 34.18 9.71 59.27
N GLY A 143 35.19 10.52 58.97
CA GLY A 143 36.41 10.09 58.25
C GLY A 143 36.41 10.27 56.72
N MET A 144 35.34 10.78 56.12
CA MET A 144 35.29 11.05 54.66
C MET A 144 36.08 12.29 54.22
N ASN A 145 36.11 13.32 55.08
CA ASN A 145 36.83 14.57 54.81
C ASN A 145 38.09 14.63 55.67
N VAL A 146 39.22 14.85 55.01
CA VAL A 146 40.50 15.14 55.65
C VAL A 146 40.69 16.65 55.65
N ASP A 147 41.05 17.22 56.79
CA ASP A 147 41.42 18.63 56.87
C ASP A 147 42.75 18.85 56.14
N MET A 148 42.70 19.53 54.99
CA MET A 148 43.85 19.85 54.14
C MET A 148 44.37 21.27 54.35
N SER A 149 43.86 22.01 55.36
CA SER A 149 44.26 23.40 55.61
C SER A 149 45.76 23.60 55.88
N GLY A 150 46.45 22.55 56.33
CA GLY A 150 47.89 22.54 56.57
C GLY A 150 48.77 22.09 55.40
N VAL A 151 48.20 21.75 54.25
CA VAL A 151 48.98 21.20 53.12
C VAL A 151 49.51 22.33 52.24
N VAL A 152 50.84 22.47 52.19
CA VAL A 152 51.53 23.44 51.33
C VAL A 152 51.98 22.75 50.05
N PRO A 153 51.59 23.23 48.84
CA PRO A 153 52.06 22.66 47.59
C PRO A 153 53.58 22.86 47.48
N ARG A 154 54.26 21.75 47.21
CA ARG A 154 55.71 21.75 47.04
C ARG A 154 56.07 22.40 45.70
N LYS A 155 56.95 23.41 45.75
CA LYS A 155 57.49 24.10 44.56
C LYS A 155 58.33 23.16 43.70
#